data_AF-A0A954FK78-F1
#
_entry.id   AF-A0A954FK78-F1
#
_cell.length_a   1.000
_cell.length_b   1.000
_cell.length_c   1.000
_cell.angle_alpha   90.00
_cell.angle_beta   90.00
_cell.angle_gamma   90.00
#
_symmetry.space_group_name_H-M   'P 1'
#
loop_
_entity.id
_entity.type
_entity.pdbx_description
1 polymer ?
#
loop_
_entity_poly.entity_id
_entity_poly.type
_entity_poly.pdbx_seq_one_letter_code
_entity_poly.pdbx_strand_id
1 'polypeptide(L)'
;MPLLSDGLTAAQEPILEWRFDGAASAGQWLGEPGVADDGPQPPKYPGFADTNRAMLFAGHKGAILIKDHERGGFSNVRFGSGDTFAFETWVRFRSIGKGNIVYVAGKGRHIEHGEDFPENNQNYSVRFQGTGSGAQFG
;
A
#
# COMPACT_ATOMS: atom_id res chain seq x y z
N MET A 1 35.59 -21.87 -7.49
CA MET A 1 34.62 -21.73 -6.40
C MET A 1 34.90 -20.40 -5.68
N PRO A 2 34.17 -19.31 -5.96
CA PRO A 2 34.20 -18.15 -5.08
C PRO A 2 33.08 -18.29 -4.03
N LEU A 3 33.44 -18.03 -2.77
CA LEU A 3 32.53 -17.89 -1.65
C LEU A 3 31.66 -16.64 -1.89
N LEU A 4 30.35 -16.83 -2.02
CA LEU A 4 29.38 -15.76 -1.96
C LEU A 4 29.35 -15.27 -0.51
N SER A 5 29.92 -14.08 -0.28
CA SER A 5 29.66 -13.30 0.91
C SER A 5 28.18 -12.91 0.91
N ASP A 6 27.41 -13.50 1.82
CA ASP A 6 26.05 -13.04 2.14
C ASP A 6 26.13 -11.60 2.62
N GLY A 7 25.89 -10.68 1.69
CA GLY A 7 25.62 -9.29 2.02
C GLY A 7 24.30 -9.24 2.76
N LEU A 8 24.35 -9.06 4.08
CA LEU A 8 23.24 -8.49 4.83
C LEU A 8 22.95 -7.12 4.23
N THR A 9 22.00 -7.06 3.30
CA THR A 9 21.46 -5.79 2.79
C THR A 9 20.93 -5.03 4.00
N ALA A 10 21.58 -3.92 4.37
CA ALA A 10 21.03 -2.98 5.33
C ALA A 10 19.61 -2.62 4.85
N ALA A 11 18.62 -2.70 5.74
CA ALA A 11 17.26 -2.31 5.42
C ALA A 11 17.30 -0.85 4.93
N GLN A 12 17.02 -0.66 3.65
CA GLN A 12 17.00 0.66 3.05
C GLN A 12 15.87 1.46 3.69
N GLU A 13 16.13 2.71 4.07
CA GLU A 13 15.11 3.57 4.67
C GLU A 13 13.91 3.69 3.71
N PRO A 14 12.67 3.52 4.19
CA PRO A 14 11.52 3.56 3.31
C PRO A 14 11.36 4.95 2.69
N ILE A 15 11.20 5.01 1.37
CA ILE A 15 10.95 6.27 0.64
C ILE A 15 9.61 6.89 1.05
N LEU A 16 8.65 6.04 1.45
CA LEU A 16 7.34 6.38 1.98
C LEU A 16 6.97 5.42 3.11
N GLU A 17 6.39 5.95 4.18
CA GLU A 17 5.86 5.18 5.30
C GLU A 17 4.54 5.78 5.79
N TRP A 18 3.61 4.92 6.19
CA TRP A 18 2.38 5.31 6.89
C TRP A 18 2.26 4.54 8.19
N ARG A 19 2.31 5.27 9.31
CA ARG A 19 2.15 4.70 10.67
C ARG A 19 0.77 4.95 11.26
N PHE A 20 0.02 5.91 10.71
CA PHE A 20 -1.33 6.29 11.15
C PHE A 20 -1.44 6.64 12.64
N ASP A 21 -0.34 7.06 13.26
CA ASP A 21 -0.20 7.44 14.67
C ASP A 21 -0.53 8.93 14.93
N GLY A 22 -1.03 9.63 13.91
CA GLY A 22 -1.31 11.06 13.95
C GLY A 22 -0.19 11.93 13.40
N ALA A 23 0.99 11.38 13.13
CA ALA A 23 2.03 12.08 12.39
C ALA A 23 1.60 12.30 10.93
N ALA A 24 1.99 13.44 10.35
CA ALA A 24 1.75 13.72 8.95
C ALA A 24 2.42 12.65 8.09
N SER A 25 1.65 12.00 7.22
CA SER A 25 2.13 10.97 6.29
C SER A 25 1.89 11.41 4.85
N ALA A 26 2.49 10.66 3.94
CA ALA A 26 2.41 10.87 2.52
C ALA A 26 1.00 10.95 1.93
N GLY A 27 0.78 11.86 0.98
CA GLY A 27 -0.35 11.81 0.04
C GLY A 27 -1.58 12.63 0.43
N GLN A 28 -2.60 12.48 -0.40
CA GLN A 28 -3.88 13.16 -0.29
C GLN A 28 -5.02 12.14 -0.24
N TRP A 29 -6.00 12.37 0.63
CA TRP A 29 -7.25 11.61 0.62
C TRP A 29 -8.05 11.86 -0.66
N LEU A 30 -8.45 10.78 -1.32
CA LEU A 30 -9.52 10.77 -2.31
C LEU A 30 -10.76 10.17 -1.67
N GLY A 31 -11.91 10.81 -1.84
CA GLY A 31 -13.17 10.37 -1.24
C GLY A 31 -13.22 10.60 0.27
N GLU A 32 -13.87 9.68 0.99
CA GLU A 32 -13.99 9.72 2.44
C GLU A 32 -12.67 9.29 3.10
N PRO A 33 -12.11 10.09 4.03
CA PRO A 33 -10.96 9.67 4.81
C PRO A 33 -11.23 8.38 5.60
N GLY A 34 -10.19 7.57 5.76
CA GLY A 34 -10.27 6.38 6.61
C GLY A 34 -10.49 6.75 8.08
N VAL A 35 -10.87 5.74 8.87
CA VAL A 35 -11.04 5.87 10.32
C VAL A 35 -9.85 5.20 11.02
N ALA A 36 -9.17 5.93 11.90
CA ALA A 36 -8.08 5.36 12.69
C ALA A 36 -8.60 4.23 13.61
N ASP A 37 -7.83 3.15 13.69
CA ASP A 37 -8.13 1.96 14.50
C ASP A 37 -6.84 1.41 15.11
N ASP A 38 -6.96 0.46 16.03
CA ASP A 38 -5.80 -0.22 16.58
C ASP A 38 -5.16 -1.14 15.53
N GLY A 39 -3.86 -1.00 15.35
CA GLY A 39 -3.06 -1.87 14.50
C GLY A 39 -2.72 -3.19 15.19
N PRO A 40 -1.83 -4.01 14.59
CA PRO A 40 -1.20 -5.11 15.30
C PRO A 40 -0.51 -4.62 16.58
N GLN A 41 -0.89 -5.19 17.74
CA GLN A 41 -0.35 -4.82 19.06
C GLN A 41 -0.07 -6.09 19.91
N PRO A 42 0.78 -5.99 20.95
CA PRO A 42 0.97 -7.04 21.95
C PRO A 42 -0.33 -7.35 22.74
N PRO A 43 -0.46 -8.54 23.36
CA PRO A 43 0.49 -9.66 23.32
C PRO A 43 0.39 -10.49 22.04
N LYS A 44 -0.65 -10.29 21.22
CA LYS A 44 -0.90 -11.08 20.02
C LYS A 44 0.19 -10.90 18.97
N TYR A 45 0.71 -9.68 18.84
CA TYR A 45 1.79 -9.32 17.92
C TYR A 45 2.94 -8.65 18.70
N PRO A 46 3.82 -9.45 19.34
CA PRO A 46 4.82 -8.92 20.27
C PRO A 46 5.91 -8.05 19.62
N GLY A 47 6.04 -8.07 18.29
CA GLY A 47 6.97 -7.23 17.54
C GLY A 47 6.50 -5.79 17.31
N PHE A 48 5.27 -5.45 17.71
CA PHE A 48 4.71 -4.11 17.54
C PHE A 48 4.65 -3.35 18.86
N ALA A 49 4.66 -2.02 18.77
CA ALA A 49 4.36 -1.15 19.90
C ALA A 49 2.89 -1.34 20.35
N ASP A 50 2.63 -1.17 21.64
CA ASP A 50 1.29 -1.17 22.22
C ASP A 50 0.44 0.03 21.77
N THR A 51 1.08 1.07 21.24
CA THR A 51 0.45 2.25 20.64
C THR A 51 0.32 2.17 19.11
N ASN A 52 0.67 1.04 18.48
CA ASN A 52 0.65 0.91 17.03
C ASN A 52 -0.76 1.16 16.46
N ARG A 53 -0.84 2.02 15.44
CA ARG A 53 -2.10 2.41 14.81
C ARG A 53 -2.22 1.88 13.39
N ALA A 54 -3.45 1.72 12.95
CA ALA A 54 -3.81 1.37 11.59
C ALA A 54 -4.92 2.28 11.08
N MET A 55 -5.16 2.23 9.77
CA MET A 55 -6.23 2.97 9.13
C MET A 55 -7.24 2.00 8.53
N LEU A 56 -8.50 2.15 8.92
CA LEU A 56 -9.61 1.40 8.34
C LEU A 56 -10.12 2.11 7.09
N PHE A 57 -10.07 1.41 5.96
CA PHE A 57 -10.68 1.81 4.70
C PHE A 57 -12.04 1.11 4.54
N ALA A 58 -13.11 1.87 4.40
CA ALA A 58 -14.47 1.35 4.29
C ALA A 58 -14.85 1.10 2.81
N GLY A 59 -14.49 -0.08 2.29
CA GLY A 59 -14.83 -0.48 0.92
C GLY A 59 -14.21 0.46 -0.12
N HIS A 60 -15.01 0.94 -1.06
CA HIS A 60 -14.57 1.81 -2.17
C HIS A 60 -14.69 3.32 -1.85
N LYS A 61 -14.96 3.69 -0.60
CA LYS A 61 -15.28 5.08 -0.21
C LYS A 61 -14.06 5.99 -0.19
N GLY A 62 -12.85 5.45 -0.03
CA GLY A 62 -11.66 6.27 0.12
C GLY A 62 -10.35 5.57 -0.25
N ALA A 63 -9.37 6.38 -0.64
CA ALA A 63 -8.01 5.97 -0.92
C ALA A 63 -7.01 7.10 -0.59
N ILE A 64 -5.73 6.76 -0.49
CA ILE A 64 -4.65 7.76 -0.41
C ILE A 64 -3.97 7.83 -1.78
N LEU A 65 -4.03 9.01 -2.40
CA LEU A 65 -3.31 9.30 -3.64
C LEU A 65 -1.91 9.82 -3.33
N ILE A 66 -0.92 9.19 -3.95
CA ILE A 66 0.46 9.64 -3.93
C ILE A 66 0.84 10.16 -5.31
N LYS A 67 1.19 11.44 -5.35
CA LYS A 67 1.85 12.05 -6.51
C LYS A 67 3.35 11.85 -6.35
N ASP A 68 4.06 11.64 -7.46
CA ASP A 68 5.51 11.75 -7.47
C ASP A 68 5.95 13.22 -7.37
N HIS A 69 7.22 13.44 -7.06
CA HIS A 69 7.77 14.78 -6.85
C HIS A 69 7.58 15.75 -8.04
N GLU A 70 7.61 15.27 -9.29
CA GLU A 70 7.40 16.12 -10.47
C GLU A 70 5.96 16.66 -10.54
N ARG A 71 5.01 15.95 -9.91
CA ARG A 71 3.60 16.33 -9.79
C ARG A 71 3.23 16.89 -8.42
N GLY A 72 4.21 17.37 -7.65
CA GLY A 72 3.99 18.00 -6.34
C GLY A 72 3.87 17.03 -5.17
N GLY A 73 4.30 15.78 -5.35
CA GLY A 73 4.62 14.90 -4.23
C GLY A 73 5.90 15.33 -3.50
N PHE A 74 6.20 14.70 -2.37
CA PHE A 74 7.43 15.00 -1.60
C PHE A 74 8.58 14.02 -1.89
N SER A 75 8.29 12.86 -2.50
CA SER A 75 9.29 11.84 -2.87
C SER A 75 9.14 11.42 -4.33
N ASN A 76 10.23 10.93 -4.92
CA ASN A 76 10.18 10.31 -6.23
C ASN A 76 9.70 8.86 -6.13
N VAL A 77 8.44 8.61 -6.51
CA VAL A 77 7.85 7.26 -6.57
C VAL A 77 7.55 6.82 -8.00
N ARG A 78 8.37 7.29 -8.94
CA ARG A 78 8.30 6.93 -10.35
C ARG A 78 9.21 5.74 -10.62
N PHE A 79 8.60 4.57 -10.81
CA PHE A 79 9.29 3.35 -11.24
C PHE A 79 9.10 3.14 -12.74
N GLY A 80 10.20 2.93 -13.45
CA GLY A 80 10.28 2.59 -14.86
C GLY A 80 10.36 1.08 -15.11
N SER A 81 10.47 0.70 -16.38
CA SER A 81 10.69 -0.69 -16.76
C SER A 81 12.09 -1.13 -16.34
N GLY A 82 12.18 -2.25 -15.62
CA GLY A 82 13.44 -2.78 -15.08
C GLY A 82 13.77 -2.30 -13.66
N ASP A 83 13.04 -1.32 -13.14
CA ASP A 83 13.20 -0.89 -11.75
C ASP A 83 12.65 -1.94 -10.79
N THR A 84 13.34 -2.13 -9.67
CA THR A 84 12.86 -2.93 -8.55
C THR A 84 12.35 -2.01 -7.45
N PHE A 85 11.14 -2.25 -6.97
CA PHE A 85 10.65 -1.65 -5.74
C PHE A 85 10.30 -2.73 -4.73
N ALA A 86 10.49 -2.42 -3.46
CA ALA A 86 10.04 -3.23 -2.35
C ALA A 86 8.98 -2.46 -1.59
N PHE A 87 8.00 -3.18 -1.03
CA PHE A 87 7.06 -2.62 -0.08
C PHE A 87 6.77 -3.66 0.99
N GLU A 88 6.46 -3.17 2.18
CA GLU A 88 6.00 -3.97 3.30
C GLU A 88 4.71 -3.35 3.81
N THR A 89 3.76 -4.20 4.22
CA THR A 89 2.49 -3.74 4.77
C THR A 89 1.82 -4.84 5.59
N TRP A 90 1.03 -4.43 6.57
CA TRP A 90 0.15 -5.31 7.34
C TRP A 90 -1.30 -4.98 7.00
N VAL A 91 -2.00 -5.97 6.47
CA VAL A 91 -3.39 -5.82 6.04
C VAL A 91 -4.26 -6.81 6.79
N ARG A 92 -5.38 -6.30 7.34
CA ARG A 92 -6.44 -7.11 7.91
C ARG A 92 -7.73 -6.86 7.14
N PHE A 93 -8.29 -7.91 6.54
CA PHE A 93 -9.60 -7.85 5.93
C PHE A 93 -10.68 -8.09 7.01
N ARG A 94 -11.62 -7.16 7.16
CA ARG A 94 -12.82 -7.40 7.98
C ARG A 94 -13.79 -8.36 7.29
N SER A 95 -13.97 -8.17 5.99
CA SER A 95 -14.68 -9.09 5.10
C SER A 95 -14.23 -8.88 3.66
N ILE A 96 -14.30 -9.94 2.86
CA ILE A 96 -14.09 -9.90 1.41
C ILE A 96 -14.97 -10.98 0.78
N GLY A 97 -15.80 -10.61 -0.19
CA GLY A 97 -16.67 -11.56 -0.90
C GLY A 97 -15.85 -12.47 -1.82
N LYS A 98 -16.29 -13.71 -2.03
CA LYS A 98 -15.65 -14.63 -2.98
C LYS A 98 -15.62 -14.01 -4.38
N GLY A 99 -14.45 -13.98 -5.01
CA GLY A 99 -14.24 -13.38 -6.33
C GLY A 99 -14.01 -11.87 -6.31
N ASN A 100 -14.33 -11.17 -5.23
CA ASN A 100 -14.11 -9.73 -5.13
C ASN A 100 -12.61 -9.43 -5.01
N ILE A 101 -12.20 -8.34 -5.66
CA ILE A 101 -10.83 -7.84 -5.66
C ILE A 101 -10.74 -6.61 -4.77
N VAL A 102 -9.74 -6.57 -3.89
CA VAL A 102 -9.40 -5.40 -3.07
C VAL A 102 -7.97 -4.98 -3.39
N TYR A 103 -7.80 -3.70 -3.69
CA TYR A 103 -6.50 -3.09 -3.97
C TYR A 103 -5.86 -2.61 -2.66
N VAL A 104 -4.59 -2.97 -2.46
CA VAL A 104 -3.77 -2.46 -1.35
C VAL A 104 -2.89 -1.31 -1.85
N ALA A 105 -2.27 -1.51 -3.01
CA ALA A 105 -1.51 -0.49 -3.70
C ALA A 105 -1.68 -0.68 -5.20
N GLY A 106 -1.71 0.41 -5.95
CA GLY A 106 -1.81 0.36 -7.40
C GLY A 106 -1.29 1.63 -8.02
N LYS A 107 -0.68 1.50 -9.19
CA LYS A 107 -0.32 2.63 -10.03
C LYS A 107 -1.18 2.63 -11.29
N GLY A 108 -2.22 3.46 -11.26
CA GLY A 108 -2.93 3.89 -12.45
C GLY A 108 -2.15 4.95 -13.24
N ARG A 109 -2.57 5.24 -14.47
CA ARG A 109 -2.20 6.49 -15.16
C ARG A 109 -3.15 7.60 -14.69
N HIS A 110 -2.61 8.76 -14.32
CA HIS A 110 -3.36 9.87 -13.74
C HIS A 110 -4.46 10.37 -14.70
N ILE A 111 -5.58 10.80 -14.12
CA ILE A 111 -6.82 11.31 -14.76
C ILE A 111 -6.57 12.65 -15.51
N GLU A 112 -5.35 13.20 -15.46
CA GLU A 112 -4.99 14.44 -16.18
C GLU A 112 -4.87 14.25 -17.71
N HIS A 113 -5.10 13.03 -18.22
CA HIS A 113 -4.98 12.70 -19.65
C HIS A 113 -6.26 12.15 -20.30
N GLY A 114 -7.44 12.32 -19.68
CA GLY A 114 -8.75 12.07 -20.32
C GLY A 114 -9.55 10.88 -19.76
N GLU A 115 -10.87 10.91 -19.97
CA GLU A 115 -11.86 9.92 -19.48
C GLU A 115 -11.94 8.64 -20.32
N ASP A 116 -11.16 8.52 -21.40
CA ASP A 116 -11.24 7.43 -22.39
C ASP A 116 -10.19 6.32 -22.19
N PHE A 117 -9.88 5.94 -20.94
CA PHE A 117 -8.97 4.82 -20.72
C PHE A 117 -9.73 3.50 -20.48
N PRO A 118 -9.47 2.45 -21.27
CA PRO A 118 -10.04 1.13 -21.01
C PRO A 118 -9.58 0.60 -19.65
N GLU A 119 -10.46 -0.15 -18.97
CA GLU A 119 -10.28 -0.75 -17.62
C GLU A 119 -8.95 -1.49 -17.41
N ASN A 120 -8.25 -1.86 -18.48
CA ASN A 120 -7.07 -2.71 -18.48
C ASN A 120 -5.72 -1.96 -18.43
N ASN A 121 -5.65 -0.79 -17.80
CA ASN A 121 -4.48 0.10 -17.86
C ASN A 121 -3.88 0.44 -16.48
N GLN A 122 -3.49 -0.60 -15.73
CA GLN A 122 -2.69 -0.49 -14.49
C GLN A 122 -1.24 -0.86 -14.80
N ASN A 123 -0.27 -0.04 -14.36
CA ASN A 123 1.15 -0.34 -14.57
C ASN A 123 1.59 -1.49 -13.63
N TYR A 124 1.16 -1.41 -12.37
CA TYR A 124 1.29 -2.49 -11.40
C TYR A 124 0.19 -2.37 -10.35
N SER A 125 -0.16 -3.49 -9.72
CA SER A 125 -1.07 -3.52 -8.59
C SER A 125 -0.74 -4.65 -7.62
N VAL A 126 -0.89 -4.36 -6.35
CA VAL A 126 -0.89 -5.30 -5.24
C VAL A 126 -2.34 -5.43 -4.79
N ARG A 127 -2.91 -6.61 -5.01
CA ARG A 127 -4.33 -6.87 -4.78
C ARG A 127 -4.55 -8.24 -4.17
N PHE A 128 -5.68 -8.35 -3.49
CA PHE A 128 -6.16 -9.57 -2.88
C PHE A 128 -7.53 -9.93 -3.44
N GLN A 129 -7.70 -11.23 -3.72
CA GLN A 129 -8.97 -11.80 -4.12
C GLN A 129 -9.60 -12.57 -2.97
N GLY A 130 -10.88 -12.38 -2.72
CA GLY A 130 -11.63 -13.18 -1.76
C GLY A 130 -11.84 -14.61 -2.25
N THR A 131 -11.57 -15.60 -1.41
CA THR A 131 -11.71 -17.02 -1.73
C THR A 131 -12.96 -17.66 -1.12
N GLY A 132 -13.68 -16.92 -0.27
CA GLY A 132 -14.82 -17.41 0.51
C GLY A 132 -14.44 -17.89 1.92
N SER A 133 -13.20 -18.32 2.13
CA SER A 133 -12.63 -18.66 3.46
C SER A 133 -11.58 -17.65 3.93
N GLY A 134 -11.24 -16.67 3.09
CA GLY A 134 -10.22 -15.66 3.37
C GLY A 134 -9.89 -14.85 2.11
N ALA A 135 -8.65 -14.39 2.05
CA ALA A 135 -8.10 -13.66 0.92
C ALA A 135 -6.81 -14.32 0.43
N GLN A 136 -6.57 -14.31 -0.87
CA GLN A 136 -5.30 -14.71 -1.47
C GLN A 136 -4.72 -13.57 -2.29
N PHE A 137 -3.40 -13.56 -2.45
CA PHE A 137 -2.73 -12.63 -3.34
C PHE A 137 -3.11 -12.93 -4.80
N GLY A 138 -3.51 -11.93 -5.58
CA GLY A 138 -3.93 -12.15 -6.98
C GLY A 138 -4.49 -10.94 -7.68
#